data_AF-A0A8S3QZP5-F1
#
_entry.id   AF-A0A8S3QZP5-F1
#
_cell.length_a   1.000
_cell.length_b   1.000
_cell.length_c   1.000
_cell.angle_alpha   90.00
_cell.angle_beta   90.00
_cell.angle_gamma   90.00
#
_symmetry.space_group_name_H-M   'P 1'
#
loop_
_entity.id
_entity.type
_entity.pdbx_description
1 polymer ?
#
loop_
_entity_poly.entity_id
_entity_poly.type
_entity_poly.pdbx_seq_one_letter_code
_entity_poly.pdbx_strand_id
1 'polypeptide(L)'
;MSSSNISPVTEDEIPARGQWGRKIEYFLSMVGFTVGLGNLWRFPYICLRNGGGPGLGFIIYPEALGQLPGQNIWSALFFVMLLIVGLDSQFGFVEVVIVACTDNFHWLRSRRVKFVIVVCFANFLCGMIMTTEGGIYIFQVIDWYIAAFIPAVFGIIECIVFGWIYGIDRFSRDVKLMLGRGIPIFFRICICFITPSILLAVLVYSITAYQPPTYGSYQYPDAAVGFGICVSVFPLISIIVCAFIVVLNMPGDTYKQKITAAFRPSSKWKPAIKEIQSDYYENGTVKQMRFFEKVKLNLIGEKNKLKE
;
A
#
# COMPACT_ATOMS: atom_id res chain seq x y z
N MET A 1 2.30 -1.17 48.33
CA MET A 1 0.83 -1.07 48.37
C MET A 1 0.44 0.39 48.30
N SER A 2 0.16 0.87 47.09
CA SER A 2 -0.73 2.01 46.84
C SER A 2 -1.22 1.80 45.42
N SER A 3 -2.29 1.02 45.32
CA SER A 3 -3.06 0.83 44.10
C SER A 3 -3.67 2.18 43.75
N SER A 4 -3.02 2.93 42.86
CA SER A 4 -3.62 4.10 42.23
C SER A 4 -4.81 3.60 41.42
N ASN A 5 -6.01 3.81 41.96
CA ASN A 5 -7.28 3.51 41.31
C ASN A 5 -7.33 4.26 39.96
N ILE A 6 -7.02 3.52 38.89
CA ILE A 6 -7.24 3.94 37.52
C ILE A 6 -8.76 4.09 37.37
N SER A 7 -9.23 5.32 37.26
CA SER A 7 -10.60 5.58 36.86
C SER A 7 -10.76 4.96 35.46
N PRO A 8 -11.75 4.08 35.22
CA PRO A 8 -12.03 3.64 33.88
C PRO A 8 -12.36 4.89 33.06
N VAL A 9 -11.68 5.07 31.92
CA VAL A 9 -12.02 6.09 30.93
C VAL A 9 -13.52 5.98 30.68
N THR A 10 -14.28 7.01 31.08
CA THR A 10 -15.72 7.05 30.90
C THR A 10 -16.03 6.98 29.40
N GLU A 11 -16.99 6.13 29.01
CA GLU A 11 -17.39 5.90 27.60
C GLU A 11 -17.69 7.21 26.84
N ASP A 12 -17.99 8.29 27.56
CA ASP A 12 -18.30 9.63 27.05
C ASP A 12 -17.11 10.37 26.39
N GLU A 13 -15.86 9.93 26.60
CA GLU A 13 -14.67 10.53 25.95
C GLU A 13 -14.30 9.88 24.60
N ILE A 14 -14.97 8.78 24.24
CA ILE A 14 -14.73 8.10 22.95
C ILE A 14 -15.67 8.74 21.93
N PRO A 15 -15.17 9.39 20.85
CA PRO A 15 -16.05 9.89 19.80
C PRO A 15 -16.92 8.73 19.29
N ALA A 16 -18.24 8.90 19.39
CA ALA A 16 -19.20 7.86 19.01
C ALA A 16 -18.85 7.35 17.62
N ARG A 17 -18.49 6.06 17.53
CA ARG A 17 -18.11 5.45 16.24
C ARG A 17 -19.26 5.64 15.26
N GLY A 18 -18.93 6.01 14.02
CA GLY A 18 -19.90 6.09 12.94
C GLY A 18 -20.63 4.75 12.82
N GLN A 19 -21.90 4.73 13.25
CA GLN A 19 -22.83 3.67 12.92
C GLN A 19 -23.40 3.97 11.54
N TRP A 20 -23.68 2.93 10.74
CA TRP A 20 -24.39 3.11 9.48
C TRP A 20 -25.71 3.84 9.76
N GLY A 21 -25.95 4.94 9.05
CA GLY A 21 -27.11 5.79 9.29
C GLY A 21 -28.42 5.04 9.07
N ARG A 22 -28.45 4.13 8.07
CA ARG A 22 -29.60 3.26 7.78
C ARG A 22 -29.18 1.84 7.45
N LYS A 23 -29.99 0.86 7.85
CA LYS A 23 -29.81 -0.56 7.50
C LYS A 23 -29.74 -0.82 5.99
N ILE A 24 -30.35 0.05 5.19
CA ILE A 24 -30.33 0.00 3.73
C ILE A 24 -28.93 0.30 3.18
N GLU A 25 -28.19 1.26 3.75
CA GLU A 25 -26.81 1.58 3.33
C GLU A 25 -25.89 0.38 3.58
N TYR A 26 -26.05 -0.26 4.73
CA TYR A 26 -25.34 -1.49 5.06
C TYR A 26 -25.68 -2.63 4.08
N PHE A 27 -26.96 -2.84 3.79
CA PHE A 27 -27.40 -3.87 2.85
C PHE A 27 -26.90 -3.63 1.43
N LEU A 28 -27.01 -2.40 0.91
CA LEU A 28 -26.48 -2.03 -0.42
C LEU A 28 -24.96 -2.22 -0.48
N SER A 29 -24.24 -1.88 0.59
CA SER A 29 -22.79 -2.10 0.68
C SER A 29 -22.44 -3.59 0.64
N MET A 30 -23.21 -4.44 1.32
CA MET A 30 -23.03 -5.90 1.29
C MET A 30 -23.37 -6.52 -0.08
N VAL A 31 -24.42 -6.06 -0.74
CA VAL A 31 -24.79 -6.51 -2.09
C VAL A 31 -23.71 -6.09 -3.10
N GLY A 32 -23.23 -4.85 -3.03
CA GLY A 32 -22.11 -4.39 -3.85
C GLY A 32 -20.83 -5.23 -3.66
N PHE A 33 -20.54 -5.61 -2.41
CA PHE A 33 -19.41 -6.48 -2.08
C PHE A 33 -19.59 -7.92 -2.60
N THR A 34 -20.82 -8.44 -2.58
CA THR A 34 -21.13 -9.83 -2.97
C THR A 34 -21.13 -10.03 -4.49
N VAL A 35 -21.62 -9.04 -5.25
CA VAL A 35 -21.56 -9.05 -6.72
C VAL A 35 -20.11 -9.00 -7.21
N GLY A 36 -19.22 -8.34 -6.46
CA GLY A 36 -17.77 -8.36 -6.71
C GLY A 36 -17.10 -9.71 -6.42
N LEU A 37 -17.45 -10.36 -5.30
CA LEU A 37 -16.86 -11.64 -4.88
C LEU A 37 -17.17 -12.81 -5.83
N GLY A 38 -18.39 -12.88 -6.38
CA GLY A 38 -18.77 -13.91 -7.35
C GLY A 38 -18.01 -13.83 -8.68
N ASN A 39 -17.55 -12.63 -9.05
CA ASN A 39 -16.72 -12.38 -10.23
C ASN A 39 -15.22 -12.40 -9.93
N LEU A 40 -14.80 -12.50 -8.66
CA LEU A 40 -13.40 -12.39 -8.25
C LEU A 40 -12.49 -13.41 -8.95
N TRP A 41 -13.01 -14.60 -9.27
CA TRP A 41 -12.27 -15.65 -9.97
C TRP A 41 -12.64 -15.78 -11.45
N ARG A 42 -13.90 -15.48 -11.79
CA ARG A 42 -14.40 -15.58 -13.17
C ARG A 42 -13.87 -14.45 -14.04
N PHE A 43 -13.76 -13.24 -13.49
CA PHE A 43 -13.30 -12.07 -14.23
C PHE A 43 -11.81 -12.18 -14.61
N PRO A 44 -10.87 -12.53 -13.70
CA PRO A 44 -9.49 -12.76 -14.09
C PRO A 44 -9.33 -13.90 -15.10
N TYR A 45 -10.11 -14.97 -14.96
CA TYR A 45 -10.08 -16.10 -15.90
C TYR A 45 -10.55 -15.71 -17.31
N ILE A 46 -11.63 -14.93 -17.43
CA ILE A 46 -12.12 -14.42 -18.72
C ILE A 46 -11.13 -13.42 -19.31
N CYS A 47 -10.51 -12.55 -18.48
CA CYS A 47 -9.46 -11.64 -18.91
C CYS A 47 -8.21 -12.40 -19.41
N LEU A 48 -7.82 -13.48 -18.74
CA LEU A 48 -6.68 -14.31 -19.13
C LEU A 48 -6.92 -14.99 -20.49
N ARG A 49 -8.17 -15.40 -20.76
CA ARG A 49 -8.54 -16.08 -22.01
C ARG A 49 -8.77 -15.13 -23.20
N ASN A 50 -9.27 -13.93 -22.96
CA ASN A 50 -9.73 -13.00 -24.01
C ASN A 50 -8.83 -11.76 -24.21
N GLY A 51 -7.66 -11.70 -23.54
CA GLY A 51 -6.79 -10.52 -23.61
C GLY A 51 -7.30 -9.40 -22.70
N GLY A 52 -6.97 -9.49 -21.42
CA GLY A 52 -7.34 -8.52 -20.39
C GLY A 52 -6.78 -7.10 -20.61
N GLY A 53 -7.11 -6.19 -19.69
CA GLY A 53 -6.65 -4.81 -19.75
C GLY A 53 -7.59 -3.89 -20.55
N PRO A 54 -7.07 -2.82 -21.17
CA PRO A 54 -7.91 -1.79 -21.83
C PRO A 54 -8.83 -2.35 -22.93
N GLY A 55 -8.40 -3.37 -23.66
CA GLY A 55 -9.22 -3.99 -24.72
C GLY A 55 -10.54 -4.57 -24.22
N LEU A 56 -10.57 -5.10 -22.99
CA LEU A 56 -11.81 -5.58 -22.39
C LEU A 56 -12.80 -4.44 -22.20
N GLY A 57 -12.36 -3.37 -21.52
CA GLY A 57 -13.20 -2.23 -21.17
C GLY A 57 -13.60 -1.36 -22.37
N PHE A 58 -12.74 -1.22 -23.38
CA PHE A 58 -12.94 -0.28 -24.48
C PHE A 58 -13.34 -0.93 -25.82
N ILE A 59 -13.30 -2.27 -25.94
CA ILE A 59 -13.70 -2.99 -27.17
C ILE A 59 -14.83 -3.98 -26.85
N ILE A 60 -14.55 -4.96 -25.99
CA ILE A 60 -15.47 -6.09 -25.75
C ILE A 60 -16.74 -5.64 -25.01
N TYR A 61 -16.61 -4.82 -23.97
CA TYR A 61 -17.76 -4.33 -23.21
C TYR A 61 -18.70 -3.44 -24.06
N PRO A 62 -18.22 -2.43 -24.79
CA PRO A 62 -19.07 -1.64 -25.68
C PRO A 62 -19.77 -2.48 -26.74
N GLU A 63 -19.09 -3.48 -27.32
CA GLU A 63 -19.69 -4.42 -28.29
C GLU A 63 -20.85 -5.21 -27.68
N ALA A 64 -20.69 -5.69 -26.44
CA ALA A 64 -21.76 -6.38 -25.72
C ALA A 64 -22.92 -5.44 -25.34
N LEU A 65 -22.62 -4.20 -24.94
CA LEU A 65 -23.63 -3.18 -24.60
C LEU A 65 -24.45 -2.73 -25.81
N GLY A 66 -23.87 -2.78 -27.02
CA GLY A 66 -24.55 -2.48 -28.28
C GLY A 66 -25.68 -3.45 -28.63
N GLN A 67 -25.70 -4.64 -28.01
CA GLN A 67 -26.75 -5.66 -28.22
C GLN A 67 -27.97 -5.45 -27.32
N LEU A 68 -27.89 -4.55 -26.33
CA LEU A 68 -28.97 -4.30 -25.37
C LEU A 68 -29.97 -3.25 -25.90
N PRO A 69 -31.28 -3.41 -25.61
CA PRO A 69 -32.24 -2.33 -25.86
C PRO A 69 -31.88 -1.11 -25.00
N GLY A 70 -31.82 0.07 -25.62
CA GLY A 70 -31.38 1.30 -24.94
C GLY A 70 -29.85 1.42 -24.79
N GLN A 71 -29.07 0.84 -25.71
CA GLN A 71 -27.60 0.83 -25.74
C GLN A 71 -26.91 2.16 -25.34
N ASN A 72 -27.48 3.32 -25.72
CA ASN A 72 -26.89 4.63 -25.43
C ASN A 72 -26.81 4.91 -23.91
N ILE A 73 -27.86 4.55 -23.16
CA ILE A 73 -27.92 4.77 -21.71
C ILE A 73 -26.90 3.86 -21.02
N TRP A 74 -26.87 2.58 -21.40
CA TRP A 74 -25.95 1.60 -20.81
C TRP A 74 -24.48 1.92 -21.10
N SER A 75 -24.17 2.35 -22.34
CA SER A 75 -22.82 2.78 -22.71
C SER A 75 -22.39 4.03 -21.96
N ALA A 76 -23.28 5.03 -21.83
CA ALA A 76 -22.99 6.25 -21.08
C ALA A 76 -22.73 5.94 -19.59
N LEU A 77 -23.59 5.14 -18.95
CA LEU A 77 -23.41 4.73 -17.55
C LEU A 77 -22.10 3.95 -17.35
N PHE A 78 -21.75 3.07 -18.29
CA PHE A 78 -20.52 2.29 -18.23
C PHE A 78 -19.26 3.18 -18.34
N PHE A 79 -19.20 4.13 -19.29
CA PHE A 79 -18.06 5.02 -19.41
C PHE A 79 -17.97 6.05 -18.27
N VAL A 80 -19.10 6.53 -17.75
CA VAL A 80 -19.12 7.38 -16.54
C VAL A 80 -18.61 6.60 -15.33
N MET A 81 -18.99 5.34 -15.18
CA MET A 81 -18.45 4.47 -14.14
C MET A 81 -16.93 4.30 -14.30
N LEU A 82 -16.44 3.98 -15.50
CA LEU A 82 -14.99 3.87 -15.76
C LEU A 82 -14.25 5.17 -15.44
N LEU A 83 -14.82 6.32 -15.80
CA LEU A 83 -14.26 7.64 -15.49
C LEU A 83 -14.16 7.87 -13.97
N ILE A 84 -15.24 7.61 -13.24
CA ILE A 84 -15.29 7.80 -11.78
C ILE A 84 -14.29 6.88 -11.07
N VAL A 85 -14.20 5.61 -11.50
CA VAL A 85 -13.22 4.64 -10.96
C VAL A 85 -11.78 5.11 -11.18
N GLY A 86 -11.49 5.66 -12.37
CA GLY A 86 -10.18 6.24 -12.66
C GLY A 86 -9.89 7.49 -11.81
N LEU A 87 -10.87 8.39 -11.67
CA LEU A 87 -10.73 9.65 -10.94
C LEU A 87 -10.45 9.45 -9.45
N ASP A 88 -11.13 8.52 -8.78
CA ASP A 88 -10.91 8.24 -7.34
C ASP A 88 -9.46 7.80 -7.07
N SER A 89 -8.96 6.86 -7.88
CA SER A 89 -7.58 6.39 -7.79
C SER A 89 -6.57 7.52 -8.01
N GLN A 90 -6.84 8.40 -8.99
CA GLN A 90 -5.96 9.53 -9.28
C GLN A 90 -5.89 10.55 -8.12
N PHE A 91 -7.00 10.82 -7.45
CA PHE A 91 -6.97 11.68 -6.26
C PHE A 91 -6.10 11.09 -5.15
N GLY A 92 -6.20 9.78 -4.92
CA GLY A 92 -5.33 9.08 -3.97
C GLY A 92 -3.84 9.21 -4.32
N PHE A 93 -3.45 8.96 -5.57
CA PHE A 93 -2.04 9.04 -5.97
C PHE A 93 -1.46 10.46 -5.88
N VAL A 94 -2.20 11.47 -6.36
CA VAL A 94 -1.73 12.85 -6.31
C VAL A 94 -1.65 13.34 -4.85
N GLU A 95 -2.62 12.98 -4.01
CA GLU A 95 -2.61 13.35 -2.59
C GLU A 95 -1.42 12.73 -1.85
N VAL A 96 -1.06 11.47 -2.13
CA VAL A 96 0.13 10.83 -1.51
C VAL A 96 1.40 11.63 -1.81
N VAL A 97 1.59 12.09 -3.06
CA VAL A 97 2.73 12.91 -3.44
C VAL A 97 2.68 14.27 -2.72
N ILE A 98 1.51 14.92 -2.69
CA ILE A 98 1.36 16.23 -2.04
C ILE A 98 1.69 16.13 -0.56
N VAL A 99 1.08 15.18 0.14
CA VAL A 99 1.26 14.98 1.58
C VAL A 99 2.72 14.66 1.90
N ALA A 100 3.34 13.73 1.17
CA ALA A 100 4.75 13.37 1.36
C ALA A 100 5.69 14.57 1.19
N CYS A 101 5.44 15.44 0.20
CA CYS A 101 6.22 16.65 0.00
C CYS A 101 5.95 17.71 1.08
N THR A 102 4.69 17.93 1.47
CA THR A 102 4.34 18.95 2.47
C THR A 102 4.79 18.59 3.88
N ASP A 103 4.88 17.29 4.20
CA ASP A 103 5.36 16.81 5.50
C ASP A 103 6.87 16.95 5.64
N ASN A 104 7.63 16.76 4.56
CA ASN A 104 9.08 16.95 4.55
C ASN A 104 9.50 18.43 4.43
N PHE A 105 8.71 19.23 3.71
CA PHE A 105 9.00 20.63 3.43
C PHE A 105 7.90 21.55 3.97
N HIS A 106 8.05 22.00 5.22
CA HIS A 106 7.04 22.82 5.89
C HIS A 106 6.66 24.11 5.14
N TRP A 107 7.55 24.67 4.31
CA TRP A 107 7.26 25.87 3.50
C TRP A 107 6.21 25.61 2.40
N LEU A 108 6.12 24.37 1.86
CA LEU A 108 5.08 23.98 0.91
C LEU A 108 3.69 24.00 1.55
N ARG A 109 3.58 23.75 2.86
CA ARG A 109 2.29 23.70 3.55
C ARG A 109 1.53 25.02 3.46
N SER A 110 2.25 26.14 3.59
CA SER A 110 1.67 27.49 3.45
C SER A 110 1.20 27.82 2.02
N ARG A 111 1.71 27.10 1.02
CA ARG A 111 1.44 27.31 -0.41
C ARG A 111 0.84 26.07 -1.07
N ARG A 112 0.16 25.21 -0.28
CA ARG A 112 -0.30 23.88 -0.71
C ARG A 112 -1.06 23.94 -2.03
N VAL A 113 -2.02 24.85 -2.17
CA VAL A 113 -2.84 24.99 -3.40
C VAL A 113 -1.97 25.28 -4.63
N LYS A 114 -1.02 26.20 -4.54
CA LYS A 114 -0.10 26.51 -5.64
C LYS A 114 0.76 25.29 -5.99
N PHE A 115 1.22 24.57 -4.98
CA PHE A 115 1.99 23.35 -5.18
C PHE A 115 1.18 22.24 -5.86
N VAL A 116 -0.08 22.02 -5.46
CA VAL A 116 -0.99 21.08 -6.12
C VAL A 116 -1.14 21.41 -7.60
N ILE A 117 -1.39 22.68 -7.94
CA ILE A 117 -1.55 23.12 -9.33
C ILE A 117 -0.28 22.81 -10.15
N VAL A 118 0.90 23.06 -9.58
CA VAL A 118 2.19 22.78 -10.25
C VAL A 118 2.38 21.27 -10.48
N VAL A 119 2.09 20.44 -9.47
CA VAL A 119 2.20 18.97 -9.59
C VAL A 119 1.21 18.43 -10.64
N CYS A 120 -0.05 18.85 -10.60
CA CYS A 120 -1.05 18.45 -11.58
C CYS A 120 -0.68 18.91 -12.99
N PHE A 121 -0.16 20.14 -13.15
CA PHE A 121 0.28 20.65 -14.45
C PHE A 121 1.50 19.86 -14.98
N ALA A 122 2.45 19.53 -14.11
CA ALA A 122 3.58 18.67 -14.50
C ALA A 122 3.11 17.27 -14.94
N ASN A 123 2.19 16.65 -14.20
CA ASN A 123 1.60 15.37 -14.57
C ASN A 123 0.82 15.45 -15.89
N PHE A 124 0.11 16.56 -16.14
CA PHE A 124 -0.54 16.80 -17.42
C PHE A 124 0.48 16.83 -18.58
N LEU A 125 1.60 17.56 -18.42
CA LEU A 125 2.64 17.61 -19.45
C LEU A 125 3.27 16.25 -19.73
N CYS A 126 3.57 15.47 -18.69
CA CYS A 126 4.06 14.10 -18.84
C CYS A 126 3.02 13.19 -19.51
N GLY A 127 1.74 13.35 -19.13
CA GLY A 127 0.62 12.59 -19.68
C GLY A 127 0.35 12.85 -21.16
N MET A 128 0.70 14.04 -21.68
CA MET A 128 0.52 14.36 -23.11
C MET A 128 1.29 13.42 -24.04
N ILE A 129 2.40 12.83 -23.58
CA ILE A 129 3.17 11.85 -24.38
C ILE A 129 2.29 10.62 -24.68
N MET A 130 1.43 10.24 -23.73
CA MET A 130 0.54 9.08 -23.82
C MET A 130 -0.74 9.36 -24.60
N THR A 131 -1.04 10.61 -24.93
CA THR A 131 -2.20 11.00 -25.76
C THR A 131 -1.85 11.14 -27.24
N THR A 132 -0.63 10.81 -27.65
CA THR A 132 -0.22 10.77 -29.06
C THR A 132 -0.76 9.52 -29.77
N GLU A 133 -0.73 9.50 -31.12
CA GLU A 133 -1.15 8.34 -31.93
C GLU A 133 -0.39 7.05 -31.56
N GLY A 134 0.86 7.16 -31.08
CA GLY A 134 1.67 6.06 -30.57
C GLY A 134 1.58 5.85 -29.05
N GLY A 135 0.71 6.60 -28.36
CA GLY A 135 0.67 6.67 -26.90
C GLY A 135 0.31 5.33 -26.22
N ILE A 136 -0.49 4.49 -26.89
CA ILE A 136 -0.85 3.17 -26.37
C ILE A 136 0.36 2.23 -26.23
N TYR A 137 1.35 2.34 -27.12
CA TYR A 137 2.59 1.56 -27.05
C TYR A 137 3.43 1.96 -25.84
N ILE A 138 3.54 3.27 -25.59
CA ILE A 138 4.24 3.81 -24.42
C ILE A 138 3.52 3.41 -23.13
N PHE A 139 2.18 3.53 -23.11
CA PHE A 139 1.33 3.11 -22.00
C PHE A 139 1.58 1.64 -21.64
N GLN A 140 1.57 0.74 -22.61
CA GLN A 140 1.70 -0.69 -22.34
C GLN A 140 3.10 -1.07 -21.82
N VAL A 141 4.16 -0.45 -22.34
CA VAL A 141 5.53 -0.69 -21.82
C VAL A 141 5.62 -0.26 -20.36
N ILE A 142 5.14 0.95 -20.05
CA ILE A 142 5.16 1.47 -18.68
C ILE A 142 4.31 0.60 -17.74
N ASP A 143 3.09 0.25 -18.16
CA ASP A 143 2.16 -0.58 -17.39
C ASP A 143 2.76 -1.96 -17.08
N TRP A 144 3.33 -2.63 -18.08
CA TRP A 144 3.93 -3.95 -17.91
C TRP A 144 5.10 -3.94 -16.93
N TYR A 145 6.07 -3.05 -17.13
CA TYR A 145 7.29 -3.03 -16.31
C TYR A 145 7.06 -2.50 -14.89
N ILE A 146 6.17 -1.53 -14.70
CA ILE A 146 5.85 -1.01 -13.36
C ILE A 146 4.95 -1.99 -12.62
N ALA A 147 3.83 -2.42 -13.19
CA ALA A 147 2.82 -3.18 -12.45
C ALA A 147 3.23 -4.64 -12.16
N ALA A 148 4.05 -5.27 -13.02
CA ALA A 148 4.37 -6.69 -12.86
C ALA A 148 5.42 -6.98 -11.77
N PHE A 149 6.43 -6.12 -11.61
CA PHE A 149 7.59 -6.40 -10.76
C PHE A 149 7.61 -5.56 -9.48
N ILE A 150 7.33 -4.27 -9.60
CA ILE A 150 7.61 -3.31 -8.53
C ILE A 150 6.68 -3.48 -7.32
N PRO A 151 5.36 -3.62 -7.47
CA PRO A 151 4.46 -3.86 -6.35
C PRO A 151 4.82 -5.11 -5.53
N ALA A 152 5.24 -6.20 -6.20
CA ALA A 152 5.64 -7.42 -5.51
C ALA A 152 6.90 -7.21 -4.66
N VAL A 153 7.92 -6.54 -5.22
CA VAL A 153 9.17 -6.23 -4.49
C VAL A 153 8.90 -5.29 -3.31
N PHE A 154 8.15 -4.21 -3.54
CA PHE A 154 7.77 -3.26 -2.48
C PHE A 154 6.96 -3.94 -1.37
N GLY A 155 5.96 -4.74 -1.73
CA GLY A 155 5.13 -5.45 -0.76
C GLY A 155 5.93 -6.46 0.09
N ILE A 156 6.92 -7.15 -0.49
CA ILE A 156 7.82 -8.03 0.27
C ILE A 156 8.67 -7.21 1.25
N ILE A 157 9.27 -6.11 0.80
CA ILE A 157 10.09 -5.23 1.65
C ILE A 157 9.25 -4.68 2.81
N GLU A 158 8.04 -4.17 2.54
CA GLU A 158 7.13 -3.67 3.56
C GLU A 158 6.74 -4.76 4.58
N CYS A 159 6.41 -5.96 4.11
CA CYS A 159 6.10 -7.09 5.00
C CYS A 159 7.29 -7.46 5.90
N ILE A 160 8.52 -7.43 5.37
CA ILE A 160 9.74 -7.69 6.15
C ILE A 160 9.97 -6.58 7.18
N VAL A 161 9.78 -5.31 6.77
CA VAL A 161 9.94 -4.14 7.64
C VAL A 161 8.95 -4.20 8.80
N PHE A 162 7.65 -4.37 8.54
CA PHE A 162 6.64 -4.40 9.59
C PHE A 162 6.66 -5.70 10.41
N GLY A 163 6.81 -6.85 9.76
CA GLY A 163 6.76 -8.15 10.41
C GLY A 163 7.98 -8.43 11.30
N TRP A 164 9.18 -8.13 10.81
CA TRP A 164 10.43 -8.63 11.40
C TRP A 164 11.38 -7.55 11.91
N ILE A 165 11.49 -6.42 11.21
CA ILE A 165 12.38 -5.32 11.62
C ILE A 165 11.73 -4.52 12.74
N TYR A 166 10.56 -3.94 12.50
CA TYR A 166 9.78 -3.22 13.50
C TYR A 166 9.19 -4.18 14.56
N GLY A 167 8.72 -5.33 14.10
CA GLY A 167 8.16 -6.40 14.91
C GLY A 167 6.64 -6.28 15.05
N ILE A 168 5.92 -7.31 14.63
CA ILE A 168 4.45 -7.33 14.66
C ILE A 168 3.86 -7.25 16.08
N ASP A 169 4.60 -7.68 17.12
CA ASP A 169 4.17 -7.52 18.51
C ASP A 169 4.09 -6.03 18.91
N ARG A 170 5.14 -5.26 18.60
CA ARG A 170 5.16 -3.81 18.86
C ARG A 170 4.06 -3.12 18.07
N PHE A 171 3.92 -3.46 16.79
CA PHE A 171 2.83 -2.95 15.97
C PHE A 171 1.44 -3.27 16.55
N SER A 172 1.24 -4.49 17.07
CA SER A 172 -0.02 -4.85 17.72
C SER A 172 -0.25 -4.10 19.04
N ARG A 173 0.79 -3.71 19.77
CA ARG A 173 0.67 -2.85 20.96
C ARG A 173 0.28 -1.44 20.58
N ASP A 174 0.88 -0.89 19.53
CA ASP A 174 0.52 0.42 18.99
C ASP A 174 -0.96 0.45 18.55
N VAL A 175 -1.42 -0.59 17.84
CA VAL A 175 -2.84 -0.73 17.46
C VAL A 175 -3.75 -0.90 18.68
N LYS A 176 -3.33 -1.63 19.71
CA LYS A 176 -4.10 -1.75 20.96
C LYS A 176 -4.24 -0.40 21.66
N LEU A 177 -3.21 0.43 21.64
CA LEU A 177 -3.23 1.78 22.21
C LEU A 177 -4.19 2.71 21.42
N MET A 178 -4.26 2.58 20.10
CA MET A 178 -5.15 3.40 19.26
C MET A 178 -6.62 2.95 19.28
N LEU A 179 -6.86 1.64 19.29
CA LEU A 179 -8.21 1.05 19.06
C LEU A 179 -8.78 0.29 20.25
N GLY A 180 -8.03 0.18 21.36
CA GLY A 180 -8.38 -0.62 22.55
C GLY A 180 -8.22 -2.13 22.38
N ARG A 181 -8.03 -2.61 21.15
CA ARG A 181 -7.87 -4.03 20.81
C ARG A 181 -6.62 -4.26 19.96
N GLY A 182 -5.86 -5.31 20.29
CA GLY A 182 -4.70 -5.72 19.50
C GLY A 182 -5.09 -6.43 18.20
N ILE A 183 -4.11 -6.62 17.32
CA ILE A 183 -4.29 -7.30 16.04
C ILE A 183 -4.49 -8.80 16.28
N PRO A 184 -5.57 -9.41 15.77
CA PRO A 184 -5.80 -10.84 15.86
C PRO A 184 -4.66 -11.66 15.25
N ILE A 185 -4.40 -12.85 15.79
CA ILE A 185 -3.29 -13.72 15.40
C ILE A 185 -3.31 -14.04 13.89
N PHE A 186 -4.50 -14.24 13.31
CA PHE A 186 -4.65 -14.47 11.88
C PHE A 186 -3.97 -13.40 11.03
N PHE A 187 -4.27 -12.11 11.30
CA PHE A 187 -3.66 -11.00 10.56
C PHE A 187 -2.14 -10.89 10.78
N ARG A 188 -1.66 -11.27 11.97
CA ARG A 188 -0.21 -11.33 12.24
C ARG A 188 0.49 -12.37 11.38
N ILE A 189 -0.12 -13.56 11.25
CA ILE A 189 0.37 -14.63 10.38
C ILE A 189 0.33 -14.18 8.91
N CYS A 190 -0.74 -13.47 8.51
CA CYS A 190 -0.85 -12.95 7.16
C CYS A 190 0.33 -12.04 6.80
N ILE A 191 0.61 -11.03 7.64
CA ILE A 191 1.66 -10.05 7.40
C ILE A 191 3.06 -10.70 7.45
N CYS A 192 3.30 -11.62 8.39
CA CYS A 192 4.63 -12.18 8.60
C CYS A 192 4.99 -13.30 7.62
N PHE A 193 3.99 -14.06 7.14
CA PHE A 193 4.22 -15.29 6.37
C PHE A 193 3.39 -15.39 5.10
N ILE A 194 2.06 -15.26 5.16
CA ILE A 194 1.20 -15.57 4.00
C ILE A 194 1.42 -14.56 2.87
N THR A 195 1.25 -13.27 3.14
CA THR A 195 1.42 -12.20 2.15
C THR A 195 2.82 -12.19 1.52
N PRO A 196 3.94 -12.20 2.27
CA PRO A 196 5.26 -12.24 1.66
C PRO A 196 5.52 -13.53 0.87
N SER A 197 4.96 -14.67 1.28
CA SER A 197 5.12 -15.93 0.53
C SER A 197 4.36 -15.91 -0.80
N ILE A 198 3.13 -15.39 -0.81
CA ILE A 198 2.34 -15.23 -2.03
C ILE A 198 3.02 -14.24 -2.98
N LEU A 199 3.46 -13.09 -2.48
CA LEU A 199 4.17 -12.09 -3.29
C LEU A 199 5.49 -12.65 -3.84
N LEU A 200 6.22 -13.44 -3.06
CA LEU A 200 7.43 -14.12 -3.52
C LEU A 200 7.12 -15.13 -4.63
N ALA A 201 6.06 -15.94 -4.48
CA ALA A 201 5.65 -16.89 -5.51
C ALA A 201 5.24 -16.18 -6.81
N VAL A 202 4.47 -15.10 -6.71
CA VAL A 202 4.11 -14.26 -7.86
C VAL A 202 5.35 -13.65 -8.51
N LEU A 203 6.28 -13.11 -7.72
CA LEU A 203 7.52 -12.54 -8.24
C LEU A 203 8.38 -13.58 -8.96
N VAL A 204 8.56 -14.77 -8.38
CA VAL A 204 9.30 -15.87 -9.02
C VAL A 204 8.64 -16.27 -10.32
N TYR A 205 7.32 -16.41 -10.35
CA TYR A 205 6.58 -16.70 -11.57
C TYR A 205 6.75 -15.61 -12.63
N SER A 206 6.64 -14.34 -12.25
CA SER A 206 6.83 -13.21 -13.18
C SER A 206 8.25 -13.16 -13.76
N ILE A 207 9.27 -13.60 -13.02
CA ILE A 207 10.65 -13.69 -13.51
C ILE A 207 10.83 -14.90 -14.43
N THR A 208 10.31 -16.07 -14.08
CA THR A 208 10.50 -17.29 -14.89
C THR A 208 9.67 -17.27 -16.18
N ALA A 209 8.49 -16.67 -16.14
CA ALA A 209 7.63 -16.47 -17.29
C ALA A 209 7.91 -15.16 -18.04
N TYR A 210 9.02 -14.48 -17.76
CA TYR A 210 9.35 -13.21 -18.41
C TYR A 210 9.48 -13.40 -19.92
N GLN A 211 8.68 -12.65 -20.66
CA GLN A 211 8.81 -12.42 -22.08
C GLN A 211 8.69 -10.90 -22.31
N PRO A 212 9.45 -10.33 -23.25
CA PRO A 212 9.27 -8.93 -23.63
C PRO A 212 7.79 -8.65 -23.95
N PRO A 213 7.22 -7.52 -23.49
CA PRO A 213 5.84 -7.19 -23.81
C PRO A 213 5.67 -7.10 -25.33
N THR A 214 4.50 -7.46 -25.83
CA THR A 214 4.13 -7.30 -27.25
C THR A 214 2.74 -6.68 -27.33
N TYR A 215 2.48 -5.89 -28.39
CA TYR A 215 1.16 -5.30 -28.64
C TYR A 215 0.59 -5.84 -29.94
N GLY A 216 -0.32 -6.81 -29.85
CA GLY A 216 -0.86 -7.48 -31.04
C GLY A 216 0.26 -8.13 -31.85
N SER A 217 0.49 -7.63 -33.07
CA SER A 217 1.58 -8.07 -33.96
C SER A 217 2.89 -7.28 -33.81
N TYR A 218 2.90 -6.20 -33.02
CA TYR A 218 4.07 -5.35 -32.85
C TYR A 218 5.02 -5.90 -31.78
N GLN A 219 6.27 -6.14 -32.16
CA GLN A 219 7.36 -6.46 -31.24
C GLN A 219 8.12 -5.19 -30.89
N TYR A 220 8.30 -4.96 -29.59
CA TYR A 220 8.99 -3.78 -29.11
C TYR A 220 10.49 -3.88 -29.40
N PRO A 221 11.13 -2.78 -29.83
CA PRO A 221 12.58 -2.76 -30.01
C PRO A 221 13.29 -2.86 -28.66
N ASP A 222 14.53 -3.36 -28.68
CA ASP A 222 15.36 -3.52 -27.46
C ASP A 222 15.54 -2.20 -26.70
N ALA A 223 15.53 -1.06 -27.39
CA ALA A 223 15.59 0.26 -26.76
C ALA A 223 14.36 0.54 -25.87
N ALA A 224 13.16 0.13 -26.29
CA ALA A 224 11.94 0.30 -25.51
C ALA A 224 11.91 -0.63 -24.30
N VAL A 225 12.44 -1.85 -24.45
CA VAL A 225 12.67 -2.80 -23.34
C VAL A 225 13.65 -2.20 -22.33
N GLY A 226 14.78 -1.67 -22.79
CA GLY A 226 15.77 -1.00 -21.94
C GLY A 226 15.18 0.18 -21.18
N PHE A 227 14.39 1.03 -21.85
CA PHE A 227 13.65 2.11 -21.21
C PHE A 227 12.70 1.61 -20.11
N GLY A 228 11.90 0.57 -20.39
CA GLY A 228 10.99 -0.02 -19.41
C GLY A 228 11.69 -0.57 -18.17
N ILE A 229 12.84 -1.23 -18.35
CA ILE A 229 13.68 -1.71 -17.24
C ILE A 229 14.25 -0.54 -16.44
N CYS A 230 14.72 0.54 -17.08
CA CYS A 230 15.21 1.71 -16.36
C CYS A 230 14.11 2.36 -15.50
N VAL A 231 12.90 2.48 -16.03
CA VAL A 231 11.75 3.03 -15.31
C VAL A 231 11.36 2.16 -14.11
N SER A 232 11.40 0.84 -14.24
CA SER A 232 11.07 -0.07 -13.14
C SER A 232 12.13 -0.09 -12.04
N VAL A 233 13.41 0.00 -12.39
CA VAL A 233 14.51 -0.01 -11.40
C VAL A 233 14.63 1.31 -10.65
N PHE A 234 14.18 2.43 -11.21
CA PHE A 234 14.31 3.77 -10.62
C PHE A 234 13.74 3.90 -9.18
N PRO A 235 12.51 3.44 -8.87
CA PRO A 235 12.00 3.42 -7.50
C PRO A 235 12.82 2.56 -6.53
N LEU A 236 13.40 1.44 -7.00
CA LEU A 236 14.21 0.55 -6.17
C LEU A 236 15.55 1.20 -5.78
N ILE A 237 16.19 1.88 -6.74
CA ILE A 237 17.41 2.65 -6.48
C ILE A 237 17.13 3.72 -5.42
N SER A 238 15.99 4.40 -5.51
CA SER A 238 15.61 5.45 -4.56
C SER A 238 15.56 4.93 -3.12
N ILE A 239 15.04 3.72 -2.89
CA ILE A 239 15.06 3.08 -1.56
C ILE A 239 16.50 2.83 -1.09
N ILE A 240 17.35 2.26 -1.95
CA ILE A 240 18.74 1.92 -1.61
C ILE A 240 19.53 3.20 -1.28
N VAL A 241 19.37 4.25 -2.07
CA VAL A 241 20.02 5.54 -1.86
C VAL A 241 19.55 6.18 -0.56
N CYS A 242 18.24 6.20 -0.29
CA CYS A 242 17.71 6.70 0.98
C CYS A 242 18.24 5.90 2.17
N ALA A 243 18.29 4.57 2.09
CA ALA A 243 18.84 3.72 3.14
C ALA A 243 20.33 4.03 3.39
N PHE A 244 21.10 4.24 2.33
CA PHE A 244 22.52 4.59 2.43
C PHE A 244 22.72 5.97 3.08
N ILE A 245 21.96 6.99 2.65
CA ILE A 245 22.00 8.35 3.23
C ILE A 245 21.64 8.31 4.71
N VAL A 246 20.60 7.57 5.09
CA VAL A 246 20.19 7.43 6.50
C VAL A 246 21.30 6.78 7.31
N VAL A 247 21.88 5.67 6.85
CA VAL A 247 22.96 4.98 7.57
C VAL A 247 24.17 5.90 7.77
N LEU A 248 24.54 6.70 6.77
CA LEU A 248 25.67 7.63 6.90
C LEU A 248 25.44 8.72 7.95
N ASN A 249 24.20 9.21 8.05
CA ASN A 249 23.80 10.29 8.95
C ASN A 249 23.48 9.84 10.39
N MET A 250 23.41 8.53 10.66
CA MET A 250 23.17 8.03 12.02
C MET A 250 24.39 8.20 12.93
N PRO A 251 24.19 8.52 14.23
CA PRO A 251 25.27 8.65 15.20
C PRO A 251 25.93 7.29 15.47
N GLY A 252 27.26 7.24 15.37
CA GLY A 252 28.07 6.06 15.68
C GLY A 252 29.43 6.09 14.97
N ASP A 253 30.48 5.66 15.66
CA ASP A 253 31.86 5.72 15.13
C ASP A 253 32.18 4.55 14.20
N THR A 254 31.45 3.43 14.33
CA THR A 254 31.62 2.23 13.50
C THR A 254 30.43 2.01 12.57
N TYR A 255 30.67 1.56 11.34
CA TYR A 255 29.60 1.19 10.38
C TYR A 255 28.57 0.20 10.96
N LYS A 256 29.01 -0.77 11.76
CA LYS A 256 28.11 -1.70 12.47
C LYS A 256 27.19 -1.00 13.46
N GLN A 257 27.67 0.03 14.16
CA GLN A 257 26.87 0.80 15.11
C GLN A 257 25.87 1.70 14.37
N LYS A 258 26.29 2.35 13.28
CA LYS A 258 25.40 3.16 12.43
C LYS A 258 24.25 2.33 11.85
N ILE A 259 24.54 1.14 11.32
CA ILE A 259 23.51 0.21 10.82
C ILE A 259 22.59 -0.23 11.96
N THR A 260 23.14 -0.63 13.12
CA THR A 260 22.33 -1.04 14.27
C THR A 260 21.44 0.09 14.78
N ALA A 261 21.90 1.34 14.71
CA ALA A 261 21.14 2.52 15.08
C ALA A 261 20.03 2.81 14.06
N ALA A 262 20.28 2.64 12.76
CA ALA A 262 19.28 2.83 11.70
C ALA A 262 18.07 1.89 11.82
N PHE A 263 18.27 0.67 12.34
CA PHE A 263 17.18 -0.28 12.60
C PHE A 263 16.41 -0.03 13.90
N ARG A 264 16.77 1.00 14.68
CA ARG A 264 15.99 1.41 15.86
C ARG A 264 14.96 2.46 15.47
N PRO A 265 13.72 2.36 15.96
CA PRO A 265 12.72 3.40 15.72
C PRO A 265 13.18 4.73 16.30
N SER A 266 12.78 5.83 15.65
CA SER A 266 13.12 7.18 16.08
C SER A 266 12.64 7.44 17.51
N SER A 267 13.43 8.14 18.32
CA SER A 267 13.05 8.54 19.68
C SER A 267 11.86 9.51 19.73
N LYS A 268 11.52 10.13 18.59
CA LYS A 268 10.31 10.96 18.42
C LYS A 268 9.03 10.12 18.25
N TRP A 269 9.15 8.83 17.95
CA TRP A 269 8.01 7.91 17.79
C TRP A 269 7.46 7.54 19.18
N LYS A 270 6.56 8.38 19.69
CA LYS A 270 5.91 8.25 21.01
C LYS A 270 4.42 8.58 20.89
N PRO A 271 3.54 8.00 21.75
CA PRO A 271 2.15 8.43 21.85
C PRO A 271 2.05 9.95 22.07
N ALA A 272 1.09 10.64 21.43
CA ALA A 272 0.93 12.08 21.60
C ALA A 272 0.54 12.48 23.04
N ILE A 273 -0.13 11.56 23.75
CA ILE A 273 -0.62 11.72 25.13
C ILE A 273 0.52 11.39 26.11
N LYS A 274 0.88 12.35 26.98
CA LYS A 274 2.02 12.24 27.89
C LYS A 274 1.83 11.17 28.97
N GLU A 275 0.62 10.90 29.45
CA GLU A 275 0.39 9.87 30.48
C GLU A 275 0.64 8.44 29.95
N ILE A 276 0.38 8.18 28.67
CA ILE A 276 0.58 6.86 28.06
C ILE A 276 2.07 6.66 27.66
N GLN A 277 2.87 7.73 27.62
CA GLN A 277 4.29 7.63 27.29
C GLN A 277 5.10 6.91 28.36
N SER A 278 4.78 7.05 29.65
CA SER A 278 5.53 6.38 30.74
C SER A 278 5.39 4.86 30.68
N ASP A 279 4.16 4.35 30.49
CA ASP A 279 3.86 2.92 30.43
C ASP A 279 4.47 2.23 29.20
N TYR A 280 4.67 2.99 28.12
CA TYR A 280 5.24 2.50 26.86
C TYR A 280 6.74 2.16 26.99
N TYR A 281 7.48 2.89 27.85
CA TYR A 281 8.93 2.70 28.04
C TYR A 281 9.28 1.69 29.13
N GLU A 282 8.48 1.58 30.20
CA GLU A 282 8.76 0.61 31.29
C GLU A 282 8.70 -0.84 30.83
N ASN A 283 7.87 -1.15 29.83
CA ASN A 283 7.73 -2.48 29.23
C ASN A 283 8.62 -2.71 27.98
N GLY A 284 9.55 -1.79 27.70
CA GLY A 284 10.27 -1.70 26.42
C GLY A 284 11.70 -2.28 26.39
N THR A 285 12.14 -3.05 27.39
CA THR A 285 13.48 -3.65 27.35
C THR A 285 13.53 -4.81 26.35
N VAL A 286 14.04 -4.53 25.16
CA VAL A 286 14.33 -5.56 24.14
C VAL A 286 15.44 -6.47 24.66
N LYS A 287 15.06 -7.58 25.31
CA LYS A 287 15.98 -8.70 25.54
C LYS A 287 16.43 -9.23 24.17
N GLN A 288 17.73 -9.55 24.05
CA GLN A 288 18.24 -10.34 22.92
C GLN A 288 17.53 -11.71 22.93
N MET A 289 16.55 -11.89 22.04
CA MET A 289 15.77 -13.12 21.92
C MET A 289 16.27 -13.95 20.72
N ARG A 290 16.27 -15.28 20.86
CA ARG A 290 16.56 -16.19 19.73
C ARG A 290 15.47 -16.07 18.66
N PHE A 291 15.77 -16.44 17.41
CA PHE A 291 14.82 -16.31 16.29
C PHE A 291 13.45 -16.94 16.56
N PHE A 292 13.41 -18.17 17.10
CA PHE A 292 12.15 -18.84 17.45
C PHE A 292 11.39 -18.16 18.60
N GLU A 293 12.09 -17.54 19.55
CA GLU A 293 11.47 -16.75 20.61
C GLU A 293 10.87 -15.46 20.05
N LYS A 294 11.57 -14.82 19.11
CA LYS A 294 11.08 -13.66 18.36
C LYS A 294 9.85 -14.00 17.52
N VAL A 295 9.84 -15.17 16.86
CA VAL A 295 8.67 -15.69 16.12
C VAL A 295 7.48 -15.90 17.08
N LYS A 296 7.72 -16.54 18.23
CA LYS A 296 6.68 -16.82 19.23
C LYS A 296 6.11 -15.53 19.83
N LEU A 297 6.98 -14.57 20.17
CA LEU A 297 6.60 -13.24 20.64
C LEU A 297 5.76 -12.50 19.59
N ASN A 298 6.21 -12.50 18.34
CA ASN A 298 5.50 -11.88 17.24
C ASN A 298 4.09 -12.48 17.04
N LEU A 299 3.96 -13.81 17.04
CA LEU A 299 2.68 -14.47 16.76
C LEU A 299 1.71 -14.47 17.94
N ILE A 300 2.21 -14.69 19.16
CA ILE A 300 1.38 -14.92 20.36
C ILE A 300 1.31 -13.68 21.26
N GLY A 301 2.22 -12.73 21.10
CA GLY A 301 2.45 -11.63 22.04
C GLY A 301 3.12 -12.10 23.33
N GLU A 302 3.61 -11.18 24.16
CA GLU A 302 3.95 -11.52 25.54
C GLU A 302 2.69 -11.95 26.30
N LYS A 303 2.48 -13.28 26.40
CA LYS A 303 1.64 -13.82 27.46
C LYS A 303 2.38 -13.61 28.77
N ASN A 304 1.83 -12.73 29.61
CA ASN A 304 2.17 -12.46 31.01
C ASN A 304 2.98 -11.18 31.25
N LYS A 305 2.25 -10.07 31.45
CA LYS A 305 2.60 -8.99 32.42
C LYS A 305 1.49 -7.93 32.63
N LEU A 306 0.21 -8.31 32.47
CA LEU A 306 -0.94 -7.46 32.83
C LEU A 306 -1.98 -8.26 33.64
N LYS A 307 -1.48 -9.02 34.62
CA LYS A 307 -2.26 -9.49 35.77
C LYS A 307 -1.47 -9.10 37.00
N GLU A 308 -1.67 -7.86 37.42
CA GLU A 308 -1.87 -7.40 38.79
C GLU A 308 -2.07 -5.88 38.76
#